data_AF-A0A6V7UI33-F1
#
_entry.id   AF-A0A6V7UI33-F1
#
_cell.length_a   1.000
_cell.length_b   1.000
_cell.length_c   1.000
_cell.angle_alpha   90.00
_cell.angle_beta   90.00
_cell.angle_gamma   90.00
#
_symmetry.space_group_name_H-M   'P 1'
#
loop_
_entity.id
_entity.type
_entity.pdbx_description
1 polymer ?
#
loop_
_entity_poly.entity_id
_entity_poly.type
_entity_poly.pdbx_seq_one_letter_code
_entity_poly.pdbx_strand_id
1 'polypeptide(L)'
;MLQTSRRLCWADAGNQRLSCSALDGSNRKVIYAPLEYPFGLTADSLEERFYWTDWKDQKIHSIDITGRGYTEFYPGAGGRGKLYGILSLPVKCHFNTAPSECIQKEHKCTHWCLPGAYVGAFTCVCPDNVKGLRGC
;
A
#
# COMPACT_ATOMS: atom_id res chain seq x y z
N MET A 1 7.91 -11.78 -7.51
CA MET A 1 6.89 -11.84 -6.45
C MET A 1 6.63 -10.46 -5.89
N LEU A 2 5.42 -10.18 -5.39
CA LEU A 2 5.08 -8.87 -4.79
C LEU A 2 5.97 -8.51 -3.59
N GLN A 3 6.37 -9.49 -2.76
CA GLN A 3 7.25 -9.26 -1.60
C GLN A 3 8.62 -8.66 -1.93
N THR A 4 9.10 -8.82 -3.17
CA THR A 4 10.42 -8.31 -3.60
C THR A 4 10.32 -7.20 -4.64
N SER A 5 9.13 -6.90 -5.15
CA SER A 5 8.96 -5.88 -6.19
C SER A 5 8.68 -4.51 -5.56
N ARG A 6 9.66 -3.60 -5.59
CA ARG A 6 9.47 -2.19 -5.22
C ARG A 6 8.67 -1.47 -6.32
N ARG A 7 7.35 -1.69 -6.32
CA ARG A 7 6.42 -1.10 -7.30
C ARG A 7 5.34 -0.31 -6.60
N LEU A 8 4.95 0.80 -7.22
CA LEU A 8 3.77 1.56 -6.85
C LEU A 8 2.61 1.08 -7.73
N CYS A 9 1.51 0.70 -7.12
CA CYS A 9 0.29 0.30 -7.82
C CYS A 9 -0.89 1.16 -7.37
N TRP A 10 -1.77 1.50 -8.29
CA TRP A 10 -2.93 2.33 -8.03
C TRP A 10 -4.11 1.94 -8.91
N ALA A 11 -5.31 2.17 -8.39
CA ALA A 11 -6.56 2.07 -9.14
C ALA A 11 -7.06 3.48 -9.45
N ASP A 12 -7.47 3.70 -10.68
CA ASP A 12 -7.89 5.01 -11.18
C ASP A 12 -9.34 4.92 -11.67
N ALA A 13 -10.24 5.65 -11.02
CA ALA A 13 -11.66 5.66 -11.37
C ALA A 13 -11.97 6.46 -12.64
N GLY A 14 -11.19 7.49 -12.95
CA GLY A 14 -11.38 8.28 -14.17
C GLY A 14 -10.87 7.55 -15.41
N ASN A 15 -9.70 6.91 -15.31
CA ASN A 15 -9.10 6.13 -16.40
C ASN A 15 -9.51 4.65 -16.39
N GLN A 16 -10.30 4.22 -15.41
CA GLN A 16 -10.86 2.86 -15.31
C GLN A 16 -9.80 1.74 -15.41
N ARG A 17 -8.68 1.90 -14.70
CA ARG A 17 -7.54 0.97 -14.79
C ARG A 17 -6.82 0.78 -13.46
N LEU A 18 -6.38 -0.45 -13.23
CA LEU A 18 -5.35 -0.78 -12.24
C LEU A 18 -3.99 -0.73 -12.94
N SER A 19 -3.09 0.14 -12.49
CA SER A 19 -1.75 0.29 -13.05
C SER A 19 -0.68 0.09 -11.99
N CYS A 20 0.51 -0.32 -12.42
CA CYS A 20 1.70 -0.36 -11.59
C CYS A 20 2.91 0.21 -12.32
N SER A 21 3.82 0.86 -11.60
CA SER A 21 5.13 1.31 -12.08
C SER A 21 6.23 0.94 -11.07
N ALA A 22 7.48 1.07 -11.45
CA ALA A 22 8.56 1.17 -10.47
C ALA A 22 8.42 2.47 -9.65
N LEU A 23 9.09 2.54 -8.50
CA LEU A 23 9.03 3.72 -7.62
C LEU A 23 9.65 4.99 -8.26
N ASP A 24 10.54 4.83 -9.22
CA ASP A 24 11.10 5.91 -10.04
C ASP A 24 10.18 6.34 -11.20
N GLY A 25 8.99 5.76 -11.29
CA GLY A 25 8.01 6.01 -12.35
C GLY A 25 8.24 5.21 -13.64
N SER A 26 9.36 4.51 -13.78
CA SER A 26 9.65 3.69 -14.95
C SER A 26 8.77 2.44 -15.04
N ASN A 27 8.78 1.77 -16.19
CA ASN A 27 8.15 0.46 -16.39
C ASN A 27 6.67 0.42 -15.97
N ARG A 28 5.95 1.50 -16.27
CA ARG A 28 4.50 1.60 -16.05
C ARG A 28 3.76 0.60 -16.93
N LYS A 29 2.90 -0.21 -16.33
CA LYS A 29 2.02 -1.15 -17.01
C LYS A 29 0.60 -1.09 -16.44
N VAL A 30 -0.38 -1.34 -17.30
CA VAL A 30 -1.75 -1.64 -16.89
C VAL A 30 -1.80 -3.11 -16.51
N ILE A 31 -2.30 -3.42 -15.31
CA ILE A 31 -2.47 -4.80 -14.83
C ILE A 31 -3.85 -5.32 -15.22
N TYR A 32 -4.87 -4.49 -15.03
CA TYR A 32 -6.25 -4.85 -15.27
C TYR A 32 -7.06 -3.62 -15.68
N ALA A 33 -7.94 -3.83 -16.66
CA ALA A 33 -8.91 -2.88 -17.17
C ALA A 33 -9.99 -3.66 -17.95
N PRO A 34 -11.23 -3.15 -18.04
CA PRO A 34 -11.72 -1.95 -17.37
C PRO A 34 -12.04 -2.17 -15.88
N LEU A 35 -11.98 -1.09 -15.09
CA LEU A 35 -12.57 -1.00 -13.74
C LEU A 35 -13.79 -0.08 -13.81
N GLU A 36 -14.78 -0.23 -12.95
CA GLU A 36 -15.99 0.62 -13.02
C GLU A 36 -15.82 1.93 -12.25
N TYR A 37 -15.73 1.85 -10.92
CA TYR A 37 -15.53 2.99 -10.04
C TYR A 37 -14.75 2.60 -8.76
N PRO A 38 -13.46 2.27 -8.89
CA PRO A 38 -12.63 1.83 -7.78
C PRO A 38 -12.39 2.93 -6.73
N PHE A 39 -12.22 2.53 -5.47
CA PHE A 39 -11.86 3.44 -4.37
C PHE A 39 -10.60 2.99 -3.62
N GLY A 40 -10.67 1.87 -2.90
CA GLY A 40 -9.55 1.32 -2.14
C GLY A 40 -8.82 0.26 -2.95
N LEU A 41 -7.50 0.17 -2.81
CA LEU A 41 -6.67 -0.88 -3.39
C LEU A 41 -5.69 -1.39 -2.33
N THR A 42 -5.59 -2.70 -2.19
CA THR A 42 -4.53 -3.38 -1.42
C THR A 42 -3.93 -4.50 -2.25
N ALA A 43 -2.76 -4.96 -1.85
CA ALA A 43 -2.13 -6.14 -2.42
C ALA A 43 -1.88 -7.17 -1.31
N ASP A 44 -2.17 -8.44 -1.60
CA ASP A 44 -1.75 -9.56 -0.79
C ASP A 44 -0.47 -10.16 -1.39
N SER A 45 0.61 -10.06 -0.62
CA SER A 45 1.92 -10.48 -1.09
C SER A 45 2.14 -11.99 -1.02
N LEU A 46 1.36 -12.71 -0.21
CA LEU A 46 1.43 -14.17 -0.07
C LEU A 46 0.63 -14.84 -1.18
N GLU A 47 -0.56 -14.32 -1.48
CA GLU A 47 -1.40 -14.84 -2.56
C GLU A 47 -1.01 -14.31 -3.94
N GLU A 48 -0.15 -13.30 -4.01
CA GLU A 48 0.23 -12.60 -5.24
C GLU A 48 -0.96 -11.94 -5.97
N ARG A 49 -1.89 -11.36 -5.20
CA ARG A 49 -3.14 -10.79 -5.73
C ARG A 49 -3.32 -9.33 -5.33
N PHE A 50 -3.95 -8.56 -6.21
CA PHE A 50 -4.54 -7.27 -5.88
C PHE A 50 -5.98 -7.45 -5.44
N TYR A 51 -6.44 -6.57 -4.57
CA TYR A 51 -7.83 -6.48 -4.11
C TYR A 51 -8.27 -5.03 -4.14
N TRP A 52 -9.42 -4.71 -4.74
CA TRP A 52 -9.96 -3.36 -4.74
C TRP A 52 -11.45 -3.33 -4.41
N THR A 53 -11.89 -2.21 -3.85
CA THR A 53 -13.31 -1.92 -3.61
C THR A 53 -13.85 -1.08 -4.76
N ASP A 54 -15.10 -1.36 -5.17
CA ASP A 54 -15.76 -0.62 -6.25
C ASP A 54 -17.11 -0.06 -5.77
N TRP A 55 -17.35 1.23 -6.02
CA TRP A 55 -18.56 1.93 -5.59
C TRP A 55 -19.76 1.70 -6.50
N LYS A 56 -19.52 1.27 -7.75
CA LYS A 56 -20.57 1.13 -8.75
C LYS A 56 -21.34 -0.16 -8.54
N ASP A 57 -20.65 -1.28 -8.36
CA ASP A 57 -21.25 -2.59 -8.12
C ASP A 57 -21.25 -3.02 -6.64
N GLN A 58 -20.59 -2.24 -5.77
CA GLN A 58 -20.52 -2.46 -4.33
C GLN A 58 -19.85 -3.79 -3.95
N LYS A 59 -18.87 -4.23 -4.76
CA LYS A 59 -18.12 -5.47 -4.53
C LYS A 59 -16.66 -5.22 -4.19
N ILE A 60 -16.03 -6.25 -3.65
CA ILE A 60 -14.57 -6.37 -3.59
C ILE A 60 -14.16 -7.24 -4.77
N HIS A 61 -13.17 -6.79 -5.52
CA HIS A 61 -12.65 -7.49 -6.69
C HIS A 61 -11.22 -7.91 -6.45
N SER A 62 -10.75 -8.93 -7.16
CA SER A 62 -9.38 -9.41 -7.07
C SER A 62 -8.85 -9.93 -8.39
N ILE A 63 -7.55 -9.76 -8.60
CA ILE A 63 -6.81 -10.20 -9.78
C ILE A 63 -5.42 -10.63 -9.36
N ASP A 64 -4.87 -11.65 -10.00
CA ASP A 64 -3.45 -11.99 -9.87
C ASP A 64 -2.56 -10.85 -10.40
N ILE A 65 -1.33 -10.73 -9.88
CA ILE A 65 -0.37 -9.69 -10.28
C ILE A 65 0.04 -9.72 -11.76
N THR A 66 -0.19 -10.84 -12.44
CA THR A 66 0.00 -11.01 -13.88
C THR A 66 -1.18 -10.50 -14.71
N GLY A 67 -2.28 -10.07 -14.07
CA GLY A 67 -3.49 -9.61 -14.74
C GLY A 67 -4.47 -10.73 -15.09
N ARG A 68 -4.37 -11.89 -14.45
CA ARG A 68 -5.19 -13.09 -14.73
C ARG A 68 -6.01 -13.51 -13.51
N GLY A 69 -6.95 -14.44 -13.73
CA GLY A 69 -7.70 -15.06 -12.63
C GLY A 69 -8.53 -14.05 -11.84
N TYR A 70 -9.28 -13.21 -12.54
CA TYR A 70 -10.22 -12.26 -11.95
C TYR A 70 -11.27 -12.98 -11.10
N THR A 71 -11.57 -12.43 -9.92
CA THR A 71 -12.63 -12.91 -9.02
C THR A 71 -13.30 -11.74 -8.32
N GLU A 72 -14.56 -11.91 -7.90
CA GLU A 72 -15.32 -10.91 -7.16
C GLU A 72 -15.89 -11.51 -5.86
N PHE A 73 -16.10 -10.67 -4.87
CA PHE A 73 -16.60 -11.02 -3.55
C PHE A 73 -17.67 -10.03 -3.12
N TYR A 74 -18.73 -10.56 -2.53
CA TYR A 74 -19.70 -9.73 -1.83
C TYR A 74 -19.12 -9.30 -0.49
N PRO A 75 -19.23 -8.02 -0.11
CA PRO A 75 -18.94 -7.61 1.26
C PRO A 75 -19.82 -8.42 2.23
N GLY A 76 -19.27 -8.74 3.41
CA GLY A 76 -19.92 -9.61 4.39
C GLY A 76 -21.34 -9.16 4.77
N ALA A 77 -22.15 -10.11 5.25
CA ALA A 77 -23.56 -9.89 5.57
C ALA A 77 -23.76 -8.65 6.49
N GLY A 78 -24.55 -7.69 6.03
CA GLY A 78 -24.83 -6.43 6.74
C GLY A 78 -24.15 -5.20 6.15
N GLY A 79 -23.13 -5.37 5.30
CA GLY A 79 -22.54 -4.28 4.52
C GLY A 79 -23.50 -3.81 3.41
N ARG A 80 -23.90 -2.54 3.43
CA ARG A 80 -24.66 -1.90 2.33
C ARG A 80 -23.98 -0.59 1.95
N GLY A 81 -24.00 -0.27 0.66
CA GLY A 81 -23.51 1.01 0.15
C GLY A 81 -22.06 0.99 -0.32
N LYS A 82 -21.44 2.19 -0.35
CA LYS A 82 -20.11 2.40 -0.90
C LYS A 82 -19.03 1.78 -0.02
N LEU A 83 -18.20 0.94 -0.62
CA LEU A 83 -17.04 0.33 0.03
C LEU A 83 -15.84 1.27 -0.02
N TYR A 84 -15.28 1.62 1.13
CA TYR A 84 -14.15 2.55 1.24
C TYR A 84 -12.81 1.81 1.20
N GLY A 85 -11.89 2.13 2.13
CA GLY A 85 -10.56 1.54 2.18
C GLY A 85 -10.60 0.03 2.44
N ILE A 86 -9.64 -0.68 1.85
CA ILE A 86 -9.40 -2.10 2.06
C ILE A 86 -7.93 -2.29 2.42
N LEU A 87 -7.65 -3.22 3.32
CA LEU A 87 -6.29 -3.54 3.78
C LEU A 87 -6.15 -5.07 3.89
N SER A 88 -5.15 -5.64 3.22
CA SER A 88 -4.73 -7.02 3.48
C SER A 88 -3.78 -7.02 4.68
N LEU A 89 -4.09 -7.87 5.67
CA LEU A 89 -3.29 -8.08 6.86
C LEU A 89 -2.80 -9.52 6.86
N PRO A 90 -1.49 -9.78 6.79
CA PRO A 90 -0.98 -11.14 6.91
C PRO A 90 -1.22 -11.62 8.35
N VAL A 91 -1.65 -12.88 8.49
CA VAL A 91 -1.89 -13.50 9.81
C VAL A 91 -0.59 -13.62 10.63
N LYS A 92 0.56 -13.70 9.96
CA LYS A 92 1.89 -13.69 10.56
C LYS A 92 2.72 -12.55 9.98
N CYS A 93 3.42 -11.84 10.85
CA CYS A 93 4.37 -10.82 10.44
C CYS A 93 5.62 -11.46 9.82
N HIS A 94 5.74 -11.43 8.49
CA HIS A 94 6.93 -11.87 7.77
C HIS A 94 7.91 -10.71 7.58
N PHE A 95 8.61 -10.32 8.66
CA PHE A 95 9.70 -9.35 8.57
C PHE A 95 11.00 -10.07 8.16
N ASN A 96 11.28 -10.12 6.86
CA ASN A 96 12.58 -10.57 6.34
C ASN A 96 13.64 -9.45 6.31
N THR A 97 13.31 -8.28 6.83
CA THR A 97 14.20 -7.11 6.87
C THR A 97 14.53 -6.75 8.30
N ALA A 98 15.78 -6.33 8.54
CA ALA A 98 16.20 -5.81 9.83
C ALA A 98 15.25 -4.66 10.23
N PRO A 99 14.88 -4.55 11.52
CA PRO A 99 14.05 -3.45 11.99
C PRO A 99 14.71 -2.12 11.61
N SER A 100 13.89 -1.15 11.22
CA SER A 100 14.42 0.20 10.96
C SER A 100 15.11 0.71 12.22
N GLU A 101 16.16 1.51 12.03
CA GLU A 101 16.87 2.15 13.14
C GLU A 101 15.89 2.87 14.08
N CYS A 102 14.84 3.50 13.56
CA CYS A 102 13.81 4.15 14.38
C CYS A 102 13.09 3.25 15.41
N ILE A 103 13.13 1.93 15.25
CA ILE A 103 12.58 0.95 16.21
C ILE A 103 13.64 0.53 17.23
N GLN A 104 14.92 0.62 16.88
CA GLN A 104 16.01 0.30 17.79
C GLN A 104 16.11 1.37 18.88
N LYS A 105 16.05 0.94 20.13
CA LYS A 105 15.82 1.81 21.32
C LYS A 105 16.97 2.77 21.64
N GLU A 106 18.03 2.84 20.84
CA GLU A 106 19.25 3.59 21.19
C GLU A 106 19.29 5.01 20.62
N HIS A 107 18.26 5.46 19.88
CA HIS A 107 18.33 6.74 19.18
C HIS A 107 17.56 7.86 19.90
N LYS A 108 18.21 9.01 19.99
CA LYS A 108 17.84 10.17 20.82
C LYS A 108 16.85 11.14 20.14
N CYS A 109 16.10 10.71 19.12
CA CYS A 109 15.14 11.61 18.48
C CYS A 109 14.07 12.01 19.50
N THR A 110 13.90 13.32 19.71
CA THR A 110 12.94 13.84 20.70
C THR A 110 11.52 13.92 20.14
N HIS A 111 11.37 13.90 18.82
CA HIS A 111 10.08 14.07 18.12
C HIS A 111 9.83 12.98 17.09
N TRP A 112 10.18 13.20 15.81
CA TRP A 112 9.96 12.23 14.74
C TRP A 112 11.28 11.57 14.35
N CYS A 113 11.27 10.24 14.21
CA CYS A 113 12.34 9.49 13.55
C CYS A 113 11.84 9.02 12.19
N LEU A 114 12.50 9.46 11.11
CA LEU A 114 12.20 9.04 9.76
C LEU A 114 13.26 8.05 9.27
N PRO A 115 12.87 6.91 8.66
CA PRO A 115 13.82 6.03 7.98
C PRO A 115 14.56 6.79 6.88
N GLY A 116 15.88 6.59 6.78
CA GLY A 116 16.71 7.20 5.77
C GLY A 116 16.72 6.44 4.44
N ALA A 117 17.48 6.96 3.46
CA ALA A 117 17.49 6.45 2.09
C ALA A 117 18.13 5.05 1.92
N TYR A 118 18.92 4.59 2.90
CA TYR A 118 19.59 3.30 2.91
C TYR A 118 19.36 2.56 4.23
N VAL A 119 19.59 1.24 4.22
CA VAL A 119 19.43 0.38 5.41
C VAL A 119 20.38 0.88 6.50
N GLY A 120 19.87 1.07 7.72
CA GLY A 120 20.67 1.61 8.82
C GLY A 120 20.70 3.14 8.89
N ALA A 121 20.05 3.87 7.97
CA ALA A 121 19.94 5.32 8.04
C ALA A 121 18.66 5.76 8.75
N PHE A 122 18.73 6.86 9.51
CA PHE A 122 17.57 7.56 10.03
C PHE A 122 17.84 9.07 10.11
N THR A 123 16.78 9.86 10.30
CA THR A 123 16.86 11.30 10.50
C THR A 123 15.84 11.72 11.56
N CYS A 124 16.27 12.53 12.53
CA CYS A 124 15.36 13.15 13.48
C CYS A 124 14.76 14.42 12.87
N VAL A 125 13.44 14.59 12.93
CA VAL A 125 12.73 15.73 12.34
C VAL A 125 11.85 16.40 13.38
N CYS A 126 11.89 17.72 13.42
CA CYS A 126 11.01 18.51 14.27
C CYS A 126 9.68 18.82 13.57
N PRO A 127 8.57 18.89 14.31
CA PRO A 127 7.33 19.46 13.82
C PRO A 127 7.53 20.92 13.37
N ASP A 128 7.12 21.22 12.15
CA ASP A 128 7.27 22.57 11.57
C ASP A 128 6.42 23.63 12.30
N ASN A 129 5.40 23.21 13.04
CA ASN A 129 4.47 24.08 13.75
C ASN A 129 4.97 24.53 15.14
N VAL A 130 6.17 24.13 15.57
CA VAL A 130 6.72 24.47 16.89
C VAL A 130 8.14 25.02 16.76
N LYS A 131 8.36 26.24 17.24
CA LYS A 131 9.68 26.89 17.23
C LYS A 131 10.51 26.54 18.46
N GLY A 132 11.83 26.57 18.33
CA GLY A 132 12.77 26.42 19.45
C GLY A 132 13.00 24.99 19.90
N LEU A 133 12.53 24.00 19.14
CA LEU A 133 12.79 22.59 19.41
C LEU A 133 14.26 22.23 19.12
N ARG A 134 14.76 21.25 19.87
CA ARG A 134 16.12 20.68 19.74
C ARG A 134 16.05 19.15 19.88
N GLY A 135 17.02 18.43 19.34
CA GLY A 135 17.05 16.96 19.41
C GLY A 135 16.18 16.28 18.35
N CYS A 136 15.59 17.08 17.46
CA CYS A 136 15.88 16.93 16.04
C CYS A 136 17.18 17.69 15.72
#